data_AF-A0A3D4ZFU8-F1
#
_entry.id   AF-A0A3D4ZFU8-F1
#
_cell.length_a   1.000
_cell.length_b   1.000
_cell.length_c   1.000
_cell.angle_alpha   90.00
_cell.angle_beta   90.00
_cell.angle_gamma   90.00
#
_symmetry.space_group_name_H-M   'P 1'
#
loop_
_entity.id
_entity.type
_entity.pdbx_description
1 polymer ?
#
loop_
_entity_poly.entity_id
_entity_poly.type
_entity_poly.pdbx_seq_one_letter_code
_entity_poly.pdbx_strand_id
1 'polypeptide(L)'
;MRKVLLVAVVLVCVFFACRKEETSHPELVLRYADNQGHGYPTVEAAKYMAELVKERTGGKIEIRVYPDSVLGSENSVMEQMVYGGIDMSRFSLGTLSQFFPELWTLQLPYLYTDSAHMWRVLDGEIGDMYLQGMSDKGLVGLAWYDAGARSFYTRMPISSVSSLKGLTIRVQEN
;
A
#
# COMPACT_ATOMS: atom_id res chain seq x y z
N MET A 1 -32.24 7.53 56.42
CA MET A 1 -31.99 8.12 55.08
C MET A 1 -30.51 8.32 54.77
N ARG A 2 -29.73 9.01 55.63
CA ARG A 2 -28.30 9.31 55.39
C ARG A 2 -27.37 8.09 55.22
N LYS A 3 -27.65 6.97 55.91
CA LYS A 3 -26.91 5.69 55.75
C LYS A 3 -27.25 4.95 54.45
N VAL A 4 -28.49 5.06 53.96
CA VAL A 4 -28.94 4.43 52.71
C VAL A 4 -28.36 5.17 51.51
N LEU A 5 -28.27 6.50 51.59
CA LEU A 5 -27.63 7.34 50.58
C LEU A 5 -26.12 7.05 50.47
N LEU A 6 -25.44 6.81 51.59
CA LEU A 6 -24.00 6.48 51.61
C LEU A 6 -23.70 5.13 50.96
N VAL A 7 -24.54 4.12 51.20
CA VAL A 7 -24.39 2.78 50.61
C VAL A 7 -24.66 2.80 49.10
N ALA A 8 -25.66 3.57 48.65
CA ALA A 8 -25.96 3.72 47.23
C ALA A 8 -24.82 4.44 46.46
N VAL A 9 -24.21 5.47 47.06
CA VAL A 9 -23.07 6.18 46.44
C VAL A 9 -21.83 5.29 46.35
N VAL A 10 -21.55 4.48 47.37
CA VAL A 10 -20.42 3.52 47.34
C VAL A 10 -20.64 2.43 46.29
N LEU A 11 -21.86 1.91 46.14
CA LEU A 11 -22.20 0.92 45.11
C LEU A 11 -22.06 1.47 43.68
N VAL A 12 -22.42 2.73 43.45
CA VAL A 12 -22.25 3.39 42.14
C VAL A 12 -20.77 3.64 41.81
N CYS A 13 -19.95 4.00 42.81
CA CYS A 13 -18.51 4.18 42.62
C CYS A 13 -17.79 2.84 42.33
N VAL A 14 -18.21 1.73 42.94
CA VAL A 14 -17.64 0.39 42.68
C VAL A 14 -18.02 -0.11 41.28
N PHE A 15 -19.22 0.22 40.78
CA PHE A 15 -19.63 -0.10 39.41
C PHE A 15 -18.84 0.66 38.34
N PHE A 16 -18.43 1.91 38.61
CA PHE A 16 -17.58 2.68 37.69
C PHE A 16 -16.10 2.28 37.77
N ALA A 17 -15.60 1.89 38.94
CA ALA A 17 -14.20 1.50 39.14
C ALA A 17 -13.84 0.13 38.51
N CYS A 18 -14.83 -0.68 38.11
CA CYS A 18 -14.62 -1.96 37.44
C CYS A 18 -15.00 -1.93 35.95
N ARG A 19 -15.11 -0.75 35.34
CA ARG A 19 -15.11 -0.64 33.89
C ARG A 19 -13.68 -0.86 33.43
N LYS A 20 -13.34 -2.13 33.23
CA LYS A 20 -12.12 -2.55 32.53
C LYS A 20 -12.16 -1.79 31.20
N GLU A 21 -11.37 -0.73 31.05
CA GLU A 21 -11.02 -0.24 29.73
C GLU A 21 -10.38 -1.45 29.06
N GLU A 22 -11.11 -2.10 28.16
CA GLU A 22 -10.51 -3.03 27.21
C GLU A 22 -9.57 -2.17 26.37
N THR A 23 -8.33 -2.06 26.84
CA THR A 23 -7.21 -1.69 26.00
C THR A 23 -7.10 -2.79 24.96
N SER A 24 -7.84 -2.62 23.86
CA SER A 24 -7.80 -3.45 22.67
C SER A 24 -6.39 -3.32 22.07
N HIS A 25 -5.45 -4.10 22.60
CA HIS A 25 -4.19 -4.31 21.93
C HIS A 25 -4.47 -5.08 20.64
N PRO A 26 -3.90 -4.65 19.50
CA PRO A 26 -4.12 -5.34 18.24
C PRO A 26 -3.65 -6.78 18.35
N GLU A 27 -4.49 -7.71 17.92
CA GLU A 27 -4.19 -9.14 17.81
C GLU A 27 -3.19 -9.40 16.67
N LEU A 28 -3.23 -8.55 15.63
CA LEU A 28 -2.36 -8.59 14.47
C LEU A 28 -1.89 -7.19 14.08
N VAL A 29 -0.59 -7.02 13.90
CA VAL A 29 0.03 -5.80 13.39
C VAL A 29 0.70 -6.11 12.04
N LEU A 30 0.26 -5.44 10.99
CA LEU A 30 0.83 -5.55 9.64
C LEU A 30 1.65 -4.30 9.33
N ARG A 31 2.87 -4.49 8.84
CA ARG A 31 3.77 -3.41 8.40
C ARG A 31 3.56 -3.18 6.91
N TYR A 32 3.16 -1.96 6.56
CA TYR A 32 3.01 -1.50 5.19
C TYR A 32 4.18 -0.58 4.83
N ALA A 33 5.00 -0.97 3.86
CA ALA A 33 6.10 -0.13 3.36
C ALA A 33 5.68 0.63 2.09
N ASP A 34 6.04 1.91 2.01
CA ASP A 34 5.83 2.74 0.80
C ASP A 34 7.09 3.57 0.50
N ASN A 35 7.47 3.64 -0.79
CA ASN A 35 8.61 4.45 -1.21
C ASN A 35 8.30 5.95 -1.38
N GLN A 36 7.02 6.32 -1.45
CA GLN A 36 6.57 7.70 -1.58
C GLN A 36 6.43 8.35 -0.20
N GLY A 37 6.49 9.68 -0.18
CA GLY A 37 6.37 10.45 1.06
C GLY A 37 4.94 10.74 1.50
N HIS A 38 4.82 11.35 2.68
CA HIS A 38 3.55 11.82 3.22
C HIS A 38 2.80 12.74 2.23
N GLY A 39 1.48 12.59 2.14
CA GLY A 39 0.63 13.38 1.24
C GLY A 39 0.60 12.87 -0.21
N TYR A 40 1.44 11.90 -0.57
CA TYR A 40 1.34 11.26 -1.88
C TYR A 40 0.08 10.38 -1.96
N PRO A 41 -0.66 10.36 -3.10
CA PRO A 41 -1.96 9.67 -3.17
C PRO A 41 -1.97 8.21 -2.72
N THR A 42 -0.94 7.42 -3.07
CA THR A 42 -0.87 6.01 -2.67
C THR A 42 -0.61 5.83 -1.17
N VAL A 43 0.12 6.74 -0.54
CA VAL A 43 0.37 6.73 0.91
C VAL A 43 -0.90 7.09 1.67
N GLU A 44 -1.64 8.09 1.18
CA GLU A 44 -2.92 8.46 1.80
C GLU A 44 -3.98 7.37 1.61
N ALA A 45 -4.00 6.69 0.47
CA ALA A 45 -4.82 5.50 0.26
C ALA A 45 -4.48 4.36 1.24
N ALA A 46 -3.19 4.10 1.47
CA ALA A 46 -2.74 3.08 2.42
C ALA A 46 -3.15 3.41 3.87
N LYS A 47 -3.02 4.68 4.28
CA LYS A 47 -3.50 5.15 5.60
C LYS A 47 -5.01 5.02 5.72
N TYR A 48 -5.76 5.37 4.67
CA TYR A 48 -7.21 5.23 4.67
C TYR A 48 -7.63 3.75 4.76
N MET A 49 -6.96 2.85 4.04
CA MET A 49 -7.12 1.42 4.19
C MET A 49 -6.84 0.95 5.62
N ALA A 50 -5.76 1.45 6.25
CA ALA A 50 -5.42 1.12 7.64
C ALA A 50 -6.53 1.50 8.61
N GLU A 51 -7.11 2.70 8.48
CA GLU A 51 -8.24 3.14 9.30
C GLU A 51 -9.49 2.28 9.07
N LEU A 52 -9.83 1.98 7.82
CA LEU A 52 -10.97 1.11 7.51
C LEU A 52 -10.81 -0.30 8.07
N VAL A 53 -9.62 -0.88 7.99
CA VAL A 53 -9.33 -2.20 8.55
C VAL A 53 -9.45 -2.16 10.08
N LYS A 54 -8.90 -1.14 10.72
CA LYS A 54 -9.01 -0.95 12.17
C LYS A 54 -10.47 -0.82 12.60
N GLU A 55 -11.26 0.01 11.92
CA GLU A 55 -12.69 0.21 12.20
C GLU A 55 -13.47 -1.11 12.05
N ARG A 56 -13.32 -1.78 10.90
CA ARG A 56 -14.07 -3.00 10.57
C ARG A 56 -13.69 -4.21 11.42
N THR A 57 -12.50 -4.21 12.00
CA THR A 57 -12.02 -5.29 12.87
C THR A 57 -12.17 -4.95 14.36
N GLY A 58 -12.76 -3.80 14.71
CA GLY A 58 -12.87 -3.35 16.09
C GLY A 58 -11.51 -3.18 16.78
N GLY A 59 -10.47 -2.81 16.02
CA GLY A 59 -9.11 -2.60 16.52
C GLY A 59 -8.25 -3.86 16.60
N LYS A 60 -8.75 -5.04 16.21
CA LYS A 60 -7.99 -6.30 16.25
C LYS A 60 -6.85 -6.35 15.24
N ILE A 61 -7.00 -5.69 14.09
CA ILE A 61 -5.95 -5.58 13.08
C ILE A 61 -5.50 -4.12 13.00
N GLU A 62 -4.20 -3.90 13.17
CA GLU A 62 -3.54 -2.62 12.97
C GLU A 62 -2.64 -2.71 11.72
N ILE A 63 -2.78 -1.77 10.79
CA ILE A 63 -1.83 -1.61 9.68
C ILE A 63 -0.97 -0.38 9.97
N ARG A 64 0.34 -0.57 10.12
CA ARG A 64 1.30 0.51 10.32
C ARG A 64 1.93 0.89 9.00
N VAL A 65 1.67 2.11 8.55
CA VAL A 65 2.17 2.64 7.27
C VAL A 65 3.50 3.37 7.49
N TYR A 66 4.52 2.93 6.77
CA TYR A 66 5.89 3.45 6.80
C TYR A 66 6.23 4.07 5.44
N PRO A 67 6.02 5.38 5.26
CA PRO A 67 6.33 6.09 4.02
C PRO A 67 7.83 6.42 3.91
N ASP A 68 8.21 7.18 2.88
CA ASP A 68 9.55 7.74 2.68
C ASP A 68 10.67 6.69 2.53
N SER A 69 10.32 5.48 2.09
CA SER A 69 11.29 4.37 1.95
C SER A 69 12.05 4.06 3.26
N VAL A 70 11.49 4.37 4.44
CA VAL A 70 12.19 4.17 5.73
C VAL A 70 12.46 2.69 6.04
N LEU A 71 11.77 1.77 5.36
CA LEU A 71 11.98 0.33 5.44
C LEU A 71 12.83 -0.26 4.30
N GLY A 72 13.34 0.58 3.39
CA GLY A 72 14.23 0.19 2.30
C GLY A 72 13.70 0.54 0.90
N SER A 73 14.51 0.23 -0.12
CA SER A 73 14.11 0.32 -1.53
C SER A 73 13.06 -0.73 -1.87
N GLU A 74 12.31 -0.54 -2.96
CA GLU A 74 11.30 -1.53 -3.41
C GLU A 74 11.92 -2.94 -3.57
N ASN A 75 13.13 -3.08 -4.10
CA ASN A 75 13.79 -4.40 -4.21
C ASN A 75 14.03 -5.04 -2.84
N SER A 76 14.56 -4.29 -1.87
CA SER A 76 14.80 -4.81 -0.51
C SER A 76 13.48 -5.11 0.22
N VAL A 77 12.44 -4.30 -0.01
CA VAL A 77 11.11 -4.52 0.56
C VAL A 77 10.49 -5.81 0.01
N MET A 78 10.63 -6.08 -1.30
CA MET A 78 10.16 -7.33 -1.90
C MET A 78 10.82 -8.56 -1.28
N GLU A 79 12.15 -8.54 -1.11
CA GLU A 79 12.88 -9.61 -0.44
C GLU A 79 12.38 -9.79 1.01
N GLN A 80 12.21 -8.69 1.75
CA GLN A 80 11.67 -8.74 3.11
C GLN A 80 10.26 -9.30 3.16
N MET A 81 9.40 -9.03 2.17
CA MET A 81 8.05 -9.61 2.11
C MET A 81 8.11 -11.14 1.95
N VAL A 82 9.00 -11.65 1.11
CA VAL A 82 9.17 -13.10 0.91
C VAL A 82 9.66 -13.80 2.19
N TYR A 83 10.54 -13.17 2.96
CA TYR A 83 11.06 -13.74 4.22
C TYR A 83 10.29 -13.30 5.49
N GLY A 84 9.16 -12.58 5.36
CA GLY A 84 8.27 -12.18 6.46
C GLY A 84 8.71 -10.96 7.29
N GLY A 85 9.66 -10.19 6.80
CA GLY A 85 10.13 -8.93 7.38
C GLY A 85 9.21 -7.72 7.14
N ILE A 86 8.36 -7.77 6.11
CA ILE A 86 7.34 -6.75 5.78
C ILE A 86 6.08 -7.48 5.34
N ASP A 87 4.90 -6.98 5.71
CA ASP A 87 3.64 -7.71 5.51
C ASP A 87 2.87 -7.20 4.29
N MET A 88 3.01 -5.90 3.98
CA MET A 88 2.32 -5.25 2.88
C MET A 88 3.23 -4.22 2.21
N SER A 89 3.09 -4.07 0.90
CA SER A 89 3.64 -2.93 0.17
C SER A 89 2.91 -2.78 -1.16
N ARG A 90 3.03 -1.59 -1.74
CA ARG A 90 2.64 -1.31 -3.12
C ARG A 90 3.93 -1.13 -3.90
N PHE A 91 4.02 -1.76 -5.07
CA PHE A 91 5.22 -1.75 -5.90
C PHE A 91 4.94 -1.07 -7.23
N SER A 92 5.95 -0.40 -7.79
CA SER A 92 5.93 -0.07 -9.20
C SER A 92 6.01 -1.35 -10.07
N LEU A 93 5.33 -1.36 -11.22
CA LEU A 93 5.44 -2.47 -12.17
C LEU A 93 6.89 -2.72 -12.61
N GLY A 94 7.74 -1.67 -12.66
CA GLY A 94 9.16 -1.78 -13.02
C GLY A 94 9.92 -2.70 -12.07
N THR A 95 9.81 -2.45 -10.77
CA THR A 95 10.37 -3.32 -9.72
C THR A 95 9.73 -4.71 -9.76
N LEU A 96 8.39 -4.76 -9.81
CA LEU A 96 7.67 -6.03 -9.71
C LEU A 96 8.00 -6.99 -10.87
N SER A 97 8.26 -6.46 -12.06
CA SER A 97 8.61 -7.25 -13.25
C SER A 97 9.99 -7.91 -13.18
N GLN A 98 10.86 -7.50 -12.25
CA GLN A 98 12.12 -8.22 -11.97
C GLN A 98 11.86 -9.57 -11.29
N PHE A 99 10.80 -9.64 -10.49
CA PHE A 99 10.42 -10.84 -9.73
C PHE A 99 9.37 -11.69 -10.47
N PHE A 100 8.55 -11.04 -11.31
CA PHE A 100 7.46 -11.62 -12.08
C PHE A 100 7.57 -11.16 -13.56
N PRO A 101 8.44 -11.79 -14.37
CA PRO A 101 8.79 -11.31 -15.71
C PRO A 101 7.60 -11.13 -16.67
N GLU A 102 6.52 -11.87 -16.47
CA GLU A 102 5.29 -11.76 -17.24
C GLU A 102 4.63 -10.37 -17.15
N LEU A 103 4.92 -9.60 -16.09
CA LEU A 103 4.45 -8.23 -15.91
C LEU A 103 5.13 -7.21 -16.83
N TRP A 104 6.24 -7.56 -17.49
CA TRP A 104 6.88 -6.69 -18.50
C TRP A 104 5.90 -6.35 -19.63
N THR A 105 5.00 -7.26 -19.95
CA THR A 105 3.98 -7.04 -20.98
C THR A 105 3.08 -5.85 -20.65
N LEU A 106 2.74 -5.62 -19.37
CA LEU A 106 1.88 -4.51 -18.95
C LEU A 106 2.56 -3.13 -19.07
N GLN A 107 3.87 -3.09 -19.32
CA GLN A 107 4.69 -1.87 -19.36
C GLN A 107 5.14 -1.49 -20.78
N LEU A 108 4.68 -2.19 -21.81
CA LEU A 108 5.08 -1.91 -23.18
C LEU A 108 4.71 -0.46 -23.58
N PRO A 109 5.62 0.28 -24.24
CA PRO A 109 5.33 1.62 -24.72
C PRO A 109 4.11 1.63 -25.64
N TYR A 110 3.18 2.56 -25.40
CA TYR A 110 1.95 2.74 -26.19
C TYR A 110 0.99 1.54 -26.19
N LEU A 111 1.10 0.64 -25.20
CA LEU A 111 0.19 -0.50 -25.06
C LEU A 111 -1.26 -0.06 -24.86
N TYR A 112 -1.48 0.93 -24.00
CA TYR A 112 -2.80 1.47 -23.72
C TYR A 112 -3.05 2.73 -24.56
N THR A 113 -4.26 2.84 -25.10
CA THR A 113 -4.70 3.99 -25.91
C THR A 113 -5.10 5.18 -25.04
N ASP A 114 -5.57 4.91 -23.83
CA ASP A 114 -6.03 5.86 -22.83
C ASP A 114 -6.16 5.17 -21.45
N SER A 115 -6.40 5.95 -20.40
CA SER A 115 -6.56 5.43 -19.04
C SER A 115 -7.76 4.49 -18.90
N ALA A 116 -8.84 4.69 -19.66
CA ALA A 116 -10.01 3.80 -19.57
C ALA A 116 -9.72 2.42 -20.18
N HIS A 117 -8.92 2.36 -21.24
CA HIS A 117 -8.40 1.11 -21.78
C HIS A 117 -7.49 0.42 -20.75
N MET A 118 -6.56 1.15 -20.13
CA MET A 118 -5.71 0.61 -19.06
C MET A 118 -6.54 -0.03 -17.95
N TRP A 119 -7.51 0.70 -17.38
CA TRP A 119 -8.35 0.18 -16.30
C TRP A 119 -9.23 -1.01 -16.74
N ARG A 120 -9.76 -1.04 -17.97
CA ARG A 120 -10.47 -2.24 -18.46
C ARG A 120 -9.58 -3.49 -18.50
N VAL A 121 -8.27 -3.34 -18.73
CA VAL A 121 -7.32 -4.46 -18.73
C VAL A 121 -6.97 -4.86 -17.29
N LEU A 122 -6.63 -3.89 -16.45
CA LEU A 122 -6.19 -4.12 -15.06
C LEU A 122 -7.32 -4.59 -14.14
N ASP A 123 -8.54 -4.07 -14.31
CA ASP A 123 -9.72 -4.49 -13.53
C ASP A 123 -10.46 -5.68 -14.17
N GLY A 124 -9.93 -6.22 -15.27
CA GLY A 124 -10.50 -7.36 -15.99
C GLY A 124 -9.74 -8.65 -15.74
N GLU A 125 -10.12 -9.69 -16.47
CA GLU A 125 -9.54 -11.04 -16.35
C GLU A 125 -8.01 -11.07 -16.54
N ILE A 126 -7.46 -10.16 -17.35
CA ILE A 126 -6.01 -10.06 -17.58
C ILE A 126 -5.31 -9.58 -16.30
N GLY A 127 -5.80 -8.52 -15.67
CA GLY A 127 -5.22 -8.03 -14.43
C GLY A 127 -5.37 -9.02 -13.28
N ASP A 128 -6.52 -9.70 -13.17
CA ASP A 128 -6.75 -10.75 -12.18
C ASP A 128 -5.78 -11.93 -12.35
N MET A 129 -5.55 -12.37 -13.59
CA MET A 129 -4.58 -13.41 -13.91
C MET A 129 -3.18 -13.04 -13.37
N TYR A 130 -2.75 -11.79 -13.56
CA TYR A 130 -1.45 -11.32 -13.06
C TYR A 130 -1.38 -11.20 -11.53
N LEU A 131 -2.46 -10.74 -10.87
CA LEU A 131 -2.50 -10.70 -9.40
C LEU A 131 -2.46 -12.10 -8.78
N GLN A 132 -3.13 -13.07 -9.41
CA GLN A 132 -3.13 -14.47 -8.98
C GLN A 132 -1.76 -15.12 -9.13
N GLY A 133 -1.00 -14.80 -10.19
CA GLY A 133 0.36 -15.34 -10.40
C GLY A 133 1.35 -15.06 -9.26
N MET A 134 1.07 -14.08 -8.40
CA MET A 134 1.93 -13.75 -7.26
C MET A 134 1.93 -14.83 -6.17
N SER A 135 0.91 -15.71 -6.14
CA SER A 135 0.78 -16.75 -5.11
C SER A 135 1.93 -17.75 -5.11
N ASP A 136 2.60 -17.95 -6.25
CA ASP A 136 3.72 -18.87 -6.39
C ASP A 136 4.92 -18.48 -5.51
N LYS A 137 5.00 -17.21 -5.09
CA LYS A 137 6.00 -16.69 -4.16
C LYS A 137 5.44 -16.45 -2.75
N GLY A 138 4.25 -16.97 -2.44
CA GLY A 138 3.58 -16.75 -1.15
C GLY A 138 3.06 -15.33 -0.97
N LEU A 139 2.90 -14.57 -2.06
CA LEU A 139 2.38 -13.20 -2.05
C LEU A 139 0.93 -13.17 -2.53
N VAL A 140 0.17 -12.20 -2.06
CA VAL A 140 -1.22 -12.00 -2.46
C VAL A 140 -1.35 -10.64 -3.15
N GLY A 141 -1.66 -10.65 -4.45
CA GLY A 141 -2.01 -9.45 -5.19
C GLY A 141 -3.39 -8.95 -4.76
N LEU A 142 -3.47 -7.73 -4.24
CA LEU A 142 -4.73 -7.16 -3.69
C LEU A 142 -5.49 -6.30 -4.70
N ALA A 143 -4.78 -5.40 -5.39
CA ALA A 143 -5.38 -4.44 -6.31
C ALA A 143 -4.29 -3.76 -7.17
N TRP A 144 -4.74 -3.14 -8.25
CA TRP A 144 -3.92 -2.24 -9.07
C TRP A 144 -4.01 -0.79 -8.60
N TYR A 145 -2.93 -0.04 -8.82
CA TYR A 145 -2.84 1.40 -8.56
C TYR A 145 -2.37 2.11 -9.82
N ASP A 146 -2.88 3.32 -10.05
CA ASP A 146 -2.38 4.22 -11.09
C ASP A 146 -1.46 5.28 -10.48
N ALA A 147 -0.27 5.41 -11.05
CA ALA A 147 0.72 6.44 -10.71
C ALA A 147 0.81 7.53 -11.80
N GLY A 148 -0.01 7.43 -12.85
CA GLY A 148 -0.05 8.30 -14.01
C GLY A 148 0.84 7.84 -15.17
N ALA A 149 0.64 8.49 -16.31
CA ALA A 149 1.46 8.28 -17.51
C ALA A 149 2.87 8.88 -17.33
N ARG A 150 3.89 8.18 -17.84
CA ARG A 150 5.27 8.67 -17.81
C ARG A 150 5.50 9.76 -18.85
N SER A 151 6.27 10.76 -18.46
CA SER A 151 6.69 11.87 -19.32
C SER A 151 8.20 12.05 -19.25
N PHE A 152 8.81 12.53 -20.34
CA PHE A 152 10.20 12.96 -20.33
C PHE A 152 10.30 14.39 -19.78
N TYR A 153 11.16 14.57 -18.78
CA TYR A 153 11.44 15.88 -18.20
C TYR A 153 12.82 16.34 -18.65
N THR A 154 12.86 17.36 -19.50
CA THR A 154 14.09 17.90 -20.09
C THR A 154 14.12 19.43 -19.96
N ARG A 155 15.33 20.01 -20.04
CA ARG A 155 15.50 21.47 -20.07
C ARG A 155 15.07 22.10 -21.40
N MET A 156 15.17 21.32 -22.48
CA MET A 156 14.78 21.73 -23.83
C MET A 156 13.51 21.00 -24.25
N PRO A 157 12.61 21.63 -25.03
CA PRO A 157 11.42 20.96 -25.54
C PRO A 157 11.76 19.72 -26.36
N ILE A 158 10.96 18.65 -26.21
CA ILE A 158 11.01 17.44 -27.02
C ILE A 158 9.81 17.46 -27.97
N SER A 159 10.07 17.49 -29.27
CA SER A 159 9.03 17.44 -30.32
C SER A 159 9.07 16.16 -31.17
N SER A 160 10.13 15.36 -31.02
CA SER A 160 10.30 14.10 -31.75
C SER A 160 11.27 13.17 -31.02
N VAL A 161 11.28 11.88 -31.39
CA VAL A 161 12.20 10.88 -30.82
C VAL A 161 13.67 11.25 -31.05
N SER A 162 14.00 11.89 -32.17
CA SER A 162 15.39 12.30 -32.45
C SER A 162 15.91 13.34 -31.46
N SER A 163 15.02 14.15 -30.85
CA SER A 163 15.36 15.11 -29.79
C SER A 163 15.87 14.43 -28.51
N LEU A 164 15.59 13.13 -28.32
CA LEU A 164 16.10 12.36 -27.19
C LEU A 164 17.53 11.84 -27.40
N LYS A 165 18.04 11.85 -28.64
CA LYS A 165 19.33 11.25 -28.97
C LYS A 165 20.47 12.00 -28.28
N GLY A 166 21.32 11.25 -27.56
CA GLY A 166 22.47 11.80 -26.84
C GLY A 166 22.12 12.44 -25.49
N LEU A 167 20.86 12.44 -25.08
CA LEU A 167 20.47 12.84 -23.73
C LEU A 167 20.78 11.73 -22.74
N THR A 168 21.36 12.10 -21.59
CA THR A 168 21.46 11.24 -20.42
C THR A 168 20.19 11.43 -19.58
N ILE A 169 19.34 10.41 -19.51
CA ILE A 169 18.07 10.45 -18.79
C ILE A 169 18.09 9.36 -17.71
N ARG A 170 17.83 9.73 -16.45
CA ARG A 170 17.72 8.77 -15.36
C ARG A 170 16.49 7.91 -15.57
N VAL A 171 16.67 6.59 -15.53
CA VAL A 171 15.58 5.60 -15.52
C VAL A 171 15.45 4.99 -14.13
N GLN A 172 14.30 4.37 -13.85
CA GLN A 172 14.16 3.55 -12.64
C GLN A 172 15.21 2.43 -12.65
N GLU A 173 15.62 2.01 -11.46
CA GLU A 173 16.43 0.80 -11.32
C GLU A 173 15.55 -0.40 -11.63
N ASN A 174 15.87 -1.06 -12.73
CA ASN A 174 15.21 -2.24 -13.26
C ASN A 174 16.19 -3.39 -13.34
#